data_AF-A0A2V7DBT3-F1
#
_entry.id   AF-A0A2V7DBT3-F1
#
_cell.length_a   1.000
_cell.length_b   1.000
_cell.length_c   1.000
_cell.angle_alpha   90.00
_cell.angle_beta   90.00
_cell.angle_gamma   90.00
#
_symmetry.space_group_name_H-M   'P 1'
#
loop_
_entity.id
_entity.type
_entity.pdbx_description
1 polymer ?
#
loop_
_entity_poly.entity_id
_entity_poly.type
_entity_poly.pdbx_seq_one_letter_code
_entity_poly.pdbx_strand_id
1 'polypeptide(L)' 'AQTDPARRKQLAEEIQKFAYDDVPYALWGEFVTPAATRKNVRGMLAFAAPLLWNISLES' A
#
# COMPACT_ATOMS: atom_id res chain seq x y z
N ALA A 1 -16.42 -3.84 15.31
CA ALA A 1 -15.86 -3.09 14.17
C ALA A 1 -16.86 -2.03 13.73
N GLN A 2 -16.43 -0.79 13.47
CA GLN A 2 -17.30 0.27 12.96
C GLN A 2 -17.69 -0.01 11.50
N THR A 3 -18.99 -0.09 11.20
CA THR A 3 -19.52 -0.52 9.89
C THR A 3 -19.72 0.63 8.90
N ASP A 4 -19.93 1.86 9.38
CA ASP A 4 -20.00 3.04 8.51
C ASP A 4 -18.60 3.44 7.99
N PRO A 5 -18.37 3.46 6.67
CA PRO A 5 -17.11 3.92 6.07
C PRO A 5 -16.73 5.35 6.45
N ALA A 6 -17.70 6.27 6.53
CA ALA A 6 -17.42 7.66 6.86
C ALA A 6 -16.93 7.78 8.31
N ARG A 7 -17.62 7.13 9.25
CA ARG A 7 -17.19 7.10 10.65
C ARG A 7 -15.86 6.39 10.86
N ARG A 8 -15.54 5.32 10.11
CA ARG A 8 -14.21 4.69 10.16
C ARG A 8 -13.09 5.65 9.76
N LYS A 9 -13.28 6.43 8.70
CA LYS A 9 -12.29 7.40 8.24
C LYS A 9 -12.06 8.49 9.30
N GLN A 10 -13.12 9.04 9.88
CA GLN A 10 -13.03 10.04 10.94
C GLN A 10 -12.22 9.52 12.14
N LEU A 11 -12.50 8.30 12.60
CA LEU A 11 -11.74 7.67 13.69
C LEU A 11 -10.26 7.47 13.34
N ALA A 12 -9.96 7.06 12.11
CA ALA A 12 -8.56 6.91 11.66
C ALA A 12 -7.81 8.24 11.66
N GLU A 13 -8.46 9.33 11.26
CA GLU A 13 -7.89 10.69 11.29
C GLU A 13 -7.64 11.17 12.73
N GLU A 14 -8.58 10.91 13.65
CA GLU A 14 -8.42 11.22 15.09
C GLU A 14 -7.23 10.45 15.70
N ILE A 15 -7.09 9.16 15.39
CA ILE A 15 -5.97 8.32 15.83
C ILE A 15 -4.64 8.84 15.27
N GLN A 16 -4.60 9.21 13.98
CA GLN A 16 -3.38 9.72 13.35
C GLN A 16 -2.92 11.03 13.98
N LYS A 17 -3.84 11.97 14.29
CA LYS A 17 -3.51 13.22 15.01
C LYS A 17 -2.85 12.93 16.35
N PHE A 18 -3.44 12.06 17.16
CA PHE A 18 -2.86 11.65 18.44
C PHE A 18 -1.46 11.03 18.28
N ALA A 19 -1.27 10.15 17.28
CA ALA A 19 0.03 9.53 17.02
C ALA A 19 1.11 10.55 16.60
N TYR A 20 0.72 11.63 15.90
CA TYR A 20 1.64 12.73 15.58
C TYR A 20 2.02 13.56 16.81
N ASP A 21 1.13 13.70 17.79
CA ASP A 21 1.40 14.42 19.04
C ASP A 21 2.28 13.60 20.00
N ASP A 22 2.02 12.29 20.12
CA ASP A 22 2.74 11.38 21.03
C ASP A 22 4.11 10.94 20.48
N VAL A 23 4.30 11.02 19.15
CA VAL A 23 5.52 10.62 18.41
C VAL A 23 6.10 9.27 18.89
N PRO A 24 5.33 8.17 18.86
CA PRO A 24 5.80 6.87 19.34
C PRO A 24 6.89 6.25 18.45
N TYR A 25 7.03 6.73 17.21
CA TYR A 25 8.06 6.31 16.26
C TYR A 25 8.35 7.41 15.24
N ALA A 26 9.54 7.36 14.63
CA ALA A 26 9.90 8.26 13.55
C ALA A 26 9.35 7.77 12.20
N LEU A 27 8.58 8.62 11.52
CA LEU A 27 8.09 8.39 10.16
C LEU A 27 9.16 8.82 9.15
N TRP A 28 9.98 7.88 8.68
CA TRP A 28 11.04 8.19 7.70
C TRP A 28 10.58 8.15 6.23
N GLY A 29 9.38 7.61 5.98
CA GLY A 29 8.79 7.52 4.65
C GLY A 29 8.02 6.23 4.44
N GLU A 30 7.39 6.11 3.28
CA GLU A 30 6.72 4.89 2.84
C GLU A 30 7.70 4.01 2.06
N PHE A 31 7.67 2.71 2.34
CA PHE A 31 8.42 1.74 1.53
C PHE A 31 7.68 1.50 0.22
N VAL A 32 8.32 1.84 -0.89
CA VAL A 32 7.86 1.47 -2.23
C VAL A 32 8.57 0.20 -2.68
N THR A 33 7.86 -0.69 -3.37
CA THR A 33 8.43 -1.92 -3.96
C THR A 33 8.80 -1.69 -5.42
N PRO A 34 10.05 -1.27 -5.74
CA PRO A 34 10.48 -1.16 -7.12
C PRO A 34 10.53 -2.56 -7.75
N ALA A 35 9.88 -2.71 -8.91
CA ALA A 35 9.90 -3.95 -9.68
C ALA A 35 10.65 -3.75 -10.99
N ALA A 36 11.61 -4.63 -11.27
CA ALA A 36 12.28 -4.72 -12.56
C ALA A 36 11.89 -6.05 -13.22
N THR A 37 11.39 -5.99 -14.45
CA THR A 37 10.98 -7.18 -15.22
C THR A 37 11.73 -7.26 -16.55
N ARG A 38 11.82 -8.46 -17.11
CA ARG A 38 12.36 -8.62 -18.47
C ARG A 38 11.39 -8.03 -19.49
N LYS A 39 11.91 -7.61 -20.64
CA LYS A 39 11.12 -6.99 -21.73
C LYS A 39 10.01 -7.89 -22.29
N ASN A 40 10.11 -9.21 -22.13
CA ASN A 40 9.10 -10.18 -22.59
C ASN A 40 8.05 -10.53 -21.53
N VAL A 41 8.12 -9.94 -20.33
CA VAL A 41 7.11 -10.14 -19.28
C VAL A 41 5.93 -9.20 -19.52
N ARG A 42 4.72 -9.72 -19.46
CA ARG A 42 3.47 -8.98 -19.56
C ARG A 42 2.60 -9.20 -18.32
N GLY A 43 1.68 -8.27 -18.06
CA GLY A 43 0.72 -8.39 -16.96
C GLY A 43 1.23 -8.00 -15.58
N MET A 44 2.39 -7.34 -15.48
CA MET A 44 2.85 -6.78 -14.19
C MET A 44 1.93 -5.62 -13.77
N LEU A 45 1.39 -5.71 -12.56
CA LEU A 45 0.49 -4.70 -11.99
C LEU A 45 1.23 -3.80 -11.00
N ALA A 46 0.87 -2.52 -10.98
CA ALA A 46 1.28 -1.59 -9.92
C ALA A 46 0.48 -1.93 -8.64
N PHE A 47 0.94 -2.95 -7.93
CA PHE A 47 0.37 -3.43 -6.68
C PHE A 47 1.48 -3.63 -5.65
N ALA A 48 1.14 -3.58 -4.36
CA ALA A 48 2.11 -3.71 -3.27
C ALA A 48 2.88 -5.05 -3.29
N ALA A 49 2.36 -6.05 -3.99
CA ALA A 49 2.93 -7.39 -4.12
C ALA A 49 2.83 -7.92 -5.57
N PRO A 50 3.65 -8.89 -5.96
CA PRO A 50 3.53 -9.54 -7.26
C PRO A 50 2.29 -10.45 -7.32
N LEU A 51 1.35 -10.13 -8.22
CA LEU A 51 0.18 -10.97 -8.52
C LEU A 51 0.47 -11.88 -9.70
N LEU A 52 0.85 -13.13 -9.42
CA LEU A 52 1.42 -14.03 -10.45
C LEU A 52 0.39 -14.61 -11.42
N TRP A 53 -0.89 -14.67 -11.06
CA TRP A 53 -1.94 -15.27 -11.90
C TRP A 53 -2.19 -14.52 -13.22
N ASN A 54 -1.80 -13.25 -13.31
CA ASN A 54 -1.98 -12.39 -14.49
C ASN A 54 -0.69 -12.23 -15.32
N ILE A 55 0.41 -12.88 -14.93
CA ILE A 55 1.70 -12.72 -15.59
C ILE A 55 1.84 -13.74 -16.73
N SER A 56 2.33 -13.26 -17.87
CA SER A 56 2.67 -14.12 -19.02
C SER A 56 4.00 -13.74 -19.65
N LEU A 57 4.56 -14.69 -20.42
CA LEU A 57 5.74 -14.48 -21.25
C LEU A 57 5.31 -14.38 -22.70
N GLU A 58 5.73 -13.31 -23.36
CA GLU A 58 5.63 -13.17 -24.80
C GLU A 58 6.78 -13.95 -25.45
N SER A 59 6.43 -14.85 -26.37
CA SER A 59 7.36 -15.71 -27.12
C SER A 59 7.92 -15.00 -28.34
#